data_AF-A0A7N9CHK8-F1
#
_entry.id   AF-A0A7N9CHK8-F1
#
_cell.length_a   1.000
_cell.length_b   1.000
_cell.length_c   1.000
_cell.angle_alpha   90.00
_cell.angle_beta   90.00
_cell.angle_gamma   90.00
#
_symmetry.space_group_name_H-M   'P 1'
#
loop_
_entity.id
_entity.type
_entity.pdbx_description
1 polymer ?
#
loop_
_entity_poly.entity_id
_entity_poly.type
_entity_poly.pdbx_seq_one_letter_code
_entity_poly.pdbx_strand_id
1 'polypeptide(L)'
;MEGQRWLPLEANPEVTNQFLKQLGLHPNWQFVDVYGMDPELLSMVPRPVCAVLLLFPITEKYEVFRTEEEEKIKSQGQAVTSSVYFMKQTISNACGTIGLIHAIANNKDKMHFESGSTLKKFLEESVSMSPEERARYLENYDAIRVTHETSAHEGQTESSSPSSSQPHSSHCRTKASSLCHHASLPWVKRYHVGPAKATSPSLRLRRWRPFLRLPSLGLHSVAPNIDEKVDLHFIALVHVDGHLYELDGRKPFPINHGETSDETLLEDAIEVCKKFMERDPEELRFNAIALSAA
;
A
#
# COMPACT_ATOMS: atom_id res chain seq x y z
N MET A 1 -28.05 9.77 1.43
CA MET A 1 -27.50 8.45 1.75
C MET A 1 -26.01 8.67 1.97
N GLU A 2 -25.51 8.45 3.18
CA GLU A 2 -24.06 8.38 3.39
C GLU A 2 -23.53 7.23 2.53
N GLY A 3 -22.53 7.52 1.68
CA GLY A 3 -21.92 6.52 0.81
C GLY A 3 -21.16 5.47 1.65
N GLN A 4 -21.05 4.26 1.12
CA GLN A 4 -20.25 3.21 1.75
C GLN A 4 -18.79 3.66 1.89
N ARG A 5 -18.19 3.39 3.05
CA ARG A 5 -16.80 3.76 3.37
C ARG A 5 -16.06 2.52 3.86
N TRP A 6 -14.87 2.29 3.33
CA TRP A 6 -13.97 1.22 3.76
C TRP A 6 -12.75 1.81 4.48
N LEU A 7 -11.86 0.95 4.95
CA LEU A 7 -10.57 1.35 5.51
C LEU A 7 -9.54 1.51 4.37
N PRO A 8 -8.60 2.46 4.42
CA PRO A 8 -7.55 2.56 3.41
C PRO A 8 -6.59 1.35 3.52
N LEU A 9 -6.13 0.85 2.37
CA LEU A 9 -5.08 -0.18 2.31
C LEU A 9 -3.69 0.46 2.42
N GLU A 10 -2.76 -0.22 3.09
CA GLU A 10 -1.34 0.16 3.13
C GLU A 10 -0.67 -0.15 1.77
N ALA A 11 0.17 0.76 1.27
CA ALA A 11 1.00 0.54 0.08
C ALA A 11 2.18 -0.37 0.42
N ASN A 12 1.88 -1.67 0.55
CA ASN A 12 2.82 -2.68 0.99
C ASN A 12 2.68 -3.93 0.12
N PRO A 13 3.76 -4.41 -0.52
CA PRO A 13 3.75 -5.65 -1.30
C PRO A 13 3.25 -6.87 -0.52
N GLU A 14 3.55 -6.99 0.77
CA GLU A 14 3.08 -8.13 1.58
C GLU A 14 1.54 -8.14 1.68
N VAL A 15 0.95 -6.97 1.97
CA VAL A 15 -0.50 -6.78 2.08
C VAL A 15 -1.18 -7.04 0.73
N THR A 16 -0.67 -6.45 -0.35
CA THR A 16 -1.28 -6.58 -1.68
C THR A 16 -1.15 -7.99 -2.26
N ASN A 17 -0.02 -8.67 -2.04
CA ASN A 17 0.17 -10.06 -2.45
C ASN A 17 -0.74 -11.01 -1.65
N GLN A 18 -0.85 -10.79 -0.34
CA GLN A 18 -1.74 -11.59 0.50
C GLN A 18 -3.22 -11.36 0.12
N PHE A 19 -3.61 -10.12 -0.18
CA PHE A 19 -4.93 -9.79 -0.71
C PHE A 19 -5.23 -10.54 -2.02
N LEU A 20 -4.31 -10.48 -3.01
CA LEU A 20 -4.50 -11.16 -4.30
C LEU A 20 -4.63 -12.68 -4.13
N LYS A 21 -3.83 -13.27 -3.23
CA LYS A 21 -3.93 -14.69 -2.89
C LYS A 21 -5.29 -15.03 -2.28
N GLN A 22 -5.81 -14.22 -1.34
CA GLN A 22 -7.14 -14.42 -0.76
C GLN A 22 -8.26 -14.33 -1.81
N LEU A 23 -8.05 -13.54 -2.86
CA LEU A 23 -8.97 -13.46 -4.01
C LEU A 23 -8.80 -14.60 -5.03
N GLY A 24 -7.92 -15.57 -4.76
CA GLY A 24 -7.71 -16.76 -5.56
C GLY A 24 -6.85 -16.53 -6.82
N LEU A 25 -5.95 -15.55 -6.80
CA LEU A 25 -4.92 -15.42 -7.83
C LEU A 25 -3.75 -16.36 -7.50
N HIS A 26 -3.32 -17.17 -8.46
CA HIS A 26 -2.10 -17.97 -8.32
C HIS A 26 -0.87 -17.05 -8.32
N PRO A 27 0.14 -17.26 -7.46
CA PRO A 27 1.24 -16.32 -7.26
C PRO A 27 2.33 -16.39 -8.34
N ASN A 28 1.95 -16.46 -9.62
CA ASN A 28 2.89 -16.29 -10.75
C ASN A 28 3.32 -14.84 -10.95
N TRP A 29 2.55 -13.91 -10.38
CA TRP A 29 2.82 -12.48 -10.36
C TRP A 29 2.72 -12.00 -8.94
N GLN A 30 3.69 -11.21 -8.51
CA GLN A 30 3.72 -10.60 -7.18
C GLN A 30 4.12 -9.14 -7.27
N PHE A 31 3.52 -8.32 -6.42
CA PHE A 31 3.99 -6.98 -6.18
C PHE A 31 5.34 -6.98 -5.49
N VAL A 32 6.19 -6.04 -5.88
CA VAL A 32 7.45 -5.67 -5.22
C VAL A 32 7.51 -4.15 -5.08
N ASP A 33 8.31 -3.67 -4.12
CA ASP A 33 8.57 -2.24 -3.97
C ASP A 33 9.39 -1.70 -5.13
N VAL A 34 9.10 -0.45 -5.52
CA VAL A 34 9.96 0.35 -6.40
C VAL A 34 10.72 1.36 -5.53
N TYR A 35 12.01 1.08 -5.28
CA TYR A 35 12.83 1.90 -4.36
C TYR A 35 13.19 3.28 -4.90
N GLY A 36 13.15 3.48 -6.21
CA GLY A 36 13.43 4.75 -6.86
C GLY A 36 13.25 4.67 -8.37
N MET A 37 13.49 5.79 -9.03
CA MET A 37 13.08 6.03 -10.43
C MET A 37 14.26 6.17 -11.41
N ASP A 38 15.49 6.01 -10.92
CA ASP A 38 16.69 5.94 -11.73
C ASP A 38 16.92 4.50 -12.24
N PRO A 39 17.67 4.33 -13.35
CA PRO A 39 17.89 3.02 -13.95
C PRO A 39 18.50 1.97 -13.02
N GLU A 40 19.33 2.39 -12.04
CA GLU A 40 19.97 1.47 -11.11
C GLU A 40 18.94 0.86 -10.17
N LEU A 41 18.07 1.67 -9.57
CA LEU A 41 17.00 1.19 -8.70
C LEU A 41 15.90 0.45 -9.46
N LEU A 42 15.54 0.87 -10.68
CA LEU A 42 14.59 0.14 -11.53
C LEU A 42 15.13 -1.22 -12.00
N SER A 43 16.46 -1.40 -12.04
CA SER A 43 17.05 -2.71 -12.35
C SER A 43 16.81 -3.78 -11.28
N MET A 44 16.45 -3.36 -10.06
CA MET A 44 16.15 -4.26 -8.93
C MET A 44 14.75 -4.89 -9.02
N VAL A 45 13.84 -4.29 -9.79
CA VAL A 45 12.47 -4.79 -10.00
C VAL A 45 12.54 -6.01 -10.92
N PRO A 46 12.02 -7.19 -10.50
CA PRO A 46 11.97 -8.36 -11.37
C PRO A 46 11.15 -8.09 -12.63
N ARG A 47 11.58 -8.69 -13.76
CA ARG A 47 10.92 -8.55 -15.06
C ARG A 47 10.39 -9.90 -15.55
N PRO A 48 9.34 -9.92 -16.38
CA PRO A 48 8.56 -8.76 -16.86
C PRO A 48 7.70 -8.10 -15.77
N VAL A 49 7.32 -6.84 -15.98
CA VAL A 49 6.36 -6.08 -15.17
C VAL A 49 5.10 -5.88 -16.01
N CYS A 50 3.92 -6.07 -15.41
CA CYS A 50 2.65 -5.92 -16.15
C CYS A 50 1.73 -4.82 -15.59
N ALA A 51 2.03 -4.27 -14.42
CA ALA A 51 1.33 -3.11 -13.87
C ALA A 51 2.21 -2.39 -12.85
N VAL A 52 1.98 -1.09 -12.66
CA VAL A 52 2.50 -0.30 -11.54
C VAL A 52 1.32 0.33 -10.80
N LEU A 53 1.27 0.20 -9.47
CA LEU A 53 0.36 0.99 -8.64
C LEU A 53 1.14 2.15 -8.02
N LEU A 54 0.58 3.35 -8.15
CA LEU A 54 1.10 4.56 -7.52
C LEU A 54 0.14 5.01 -6.43
N LEU A 55 0.64 5.14 -5.20
CA LEU A 55 0.01 5.88 -4.12
C LEU A 55 0.55 7.32 -4.13
N PHE A 56 -0.33 8.31 -4.15
CA PHE A 56 0.06 9.73 -4.14
C PHE A 56 -0.93 10.59 -3.33
N PRO A 57 -0.55 11.81 -2.90
CA PRO A 57 -1.44 12.68 -2.16
C PRO A 57 -2.39 13.46 -3.08
N ILE A 58 -3.67 13.48 -2.72
CA ILE A 58 -4.71 14.33 -3.29
C ILE A 58 -4.61 15.72 -2.64
N THR A 59 -3.75 16.57 -3.19
CA THR A 59 -3.62 17.97 -2.79
C THR A 59 -4.56 18.89 -3.60
N GLU A 60 -4.69 20.14 -3.19
CA GLU A 60 -5.44 21.13 -3.97
C GLU A 60 -4.83 21.33 -5.37
N LYS A 61 -3.48 21.33 -5.47
CA LYS A 61 -2.78 21.42 -6.76
C LYS A 61 -3.16 20.25 -7.67
N TYR A 62 -3.21 19.03 -7.12
CA TYR A 62 -3.64 17.85 -7.86
C TYR A 62 -5.11 17.97 -8.32
N GLU A 63 -6.03 18.42 -7.47
CA GLU A 63 -7.44 18.56 -7.84
C GLU A 63 -7.68 19.59 -8.94
N VAL A 64 -6.94 20.70 -8.93
CA VAL A 64 -6.97 21.68 -10.03
C VAL A 64 -6.49 21.03 -11.32
N PHE A 65 -5.31 20.40 -11.32
CA PHE A 65 -4.79 19.70 -12.49
C PHE A 65 -5.75 18.62 -13.02
N ARG A 66 -6.32 17.81 -12.13
CA ARG A 66 -7.28 16.75 -12.48
C ARG A 66 -8.50 17.32 -13.20
N THR A 67 -9.01 18.45 -12.72
CA THR A 67 -10.18 19.13 -13.31
C THR A 67 -9.84 19.69 -14.69
N GLU A 68 -8.69 20.35 -14.83
CA GLU A 68 -8.21 20.88 -16.12
C GLU A 68 -7.96 19.76 -17.15
N GLU A 69 -7.36 18.64 -16.73
CA GLU A 69 -7.13 17.47 -17.58
C GLU A 69 -8.46 16.86 -18.04
N GLU A 70 -9.44 16.74 -17.15
CA GLU A 70 -10.78 16.24 -17.46
C GLU A 70 -11.48 17.14 -18.50
N GLU A 71 -11.47 18.46 -18.31
CA GLU A 71 -12.06 19.42 -19.25
C GLU A 71 -11.35 19.41 -20.62
N LYS A 72 -10.02 19.36 -20.61
CA LYS A 72 -9.21 19.28 -21.84
C LYS A 72 -9.57 18.03 -22.63
N ILE A 73 -9.63 16.87 -21.98
CA ILE A 73 -9.92 15.61 -22.68
C ILE A 73 -11.37 15.55 -23.14
N LYS A 74 -12.33 16.06 -22.37
CA LYS A 74 -13.73 16.15 -22.81
C LYS A 74 -13.91 17.03 -24.04
N SER A 75 -13.12 18.11 -24.16
CA SER A 75 -13.21 19.05 -25.28
C SER A 75 -12.39 18.63 -26.50
N GLN A 76 -11.20 18.05 -26.31
CA GLN A 76 -10.26 17.71 -27.38
C GLN A 76 -10.35 16.23 -27.81
N GLY A 77 -10.92 15.38 -26.95
CA GLY A 77 -10.93 13.94 -27.11
C GLY A 77 -9.60 13.28 -26.75
N GLN A 78 -9.64 11.96 -26.62
CA GLN A 78 -8.46 11.09 -26.55
C GLN A 78 -8.84 9.72 -27.13
N ALA A 79 -7.83 8.93 -27.53
CA ALA A 79 -8.05 7.55 -27.95
C ALA A 79 -7.98 6.61 -26.75
N VAL A 80 -9.07 5.88 -26.47
CA VAL A 80 -9.12 4.80 -25.49
C VAL A 80 -9.61 3.55 -26.22
N THR A 81 -8.80 2.49 -26.23
CA THR A 81 -9.21 1.21 -26.83
C THR A 81 -10.35 0.59 -26.03
N SER A 82 -11.26 -0.11 -26.72
CA SER A 82 -12.37 -0.83 -26.09
C SER A 82 -11.91 -2.00 -25.20
N SER A 83 -10.66 -2.44 -25.36
CA SER A 83 -10.06 -3.53 -24.58
C SER A 83 -9.76 -3.13 -23.14
N VAL A 84 -9.67 -1.83 -22.82
CA VAL A 84 -9.39 -1.36 -21.46
C VAL A 84 -10.55 -1.72 -20.52
N TYR A 85 -10.26 -2.51 -19.50
CA TYR A 85 -11.17 -2.72 -18.39
C TYR A 85 -11.03 -1.54 -17.40
N PHE A 86 -12.07 -0.71 -17.34
CA PHE A 86 -12.15 0.44 -16.44
C PHE A 86 -13.39 0.36 -15.55
N MET A 87 -13.26 0.83 -14.31
CA MET A 87 -14.37 0.93 -13.35
C MET A 87 -14.25 2.18 -12.49
N LYS A 88 -15.39 2.77 -12.15
CA LYS A 88 -15.46 3.97 -11.31
C LYS A 88 -15.25 3.61 -9.84
N GLN A 89 -14.82 4.59 -9.06
CA GLN A 89 -14.81 4.55 -7.61
C GLN A 89 -16.01 5.31 -7.07
N THR A 90 -16.90 4.59 -6.39
CA THR A 90 -18.09 5.12 -5.71
C THR A 90 -18.07 4.83 -4.20
N ILE A 91 -17.11 4.04 -3.74
CA ILE A 91 -16.88 3.67 -2.34
C ILE A 91 -15.67 4.46 -1.81
N SER A 92 -15.85 5.14 -0.69
CA SER A 92 -14.76 5.89 -0.05
C SER A 92 -13.68 4.92 0.46
N ASN A 93 -12.41 5.26 0.24
CA ASN A 93 -11.22 4.46 0.58
C ASN A 93 -11.05 3.12 -0.17
N ALA A 94 -11.88 2.79 -1.17
CA ALA A 94 -11.74 1.56 -1.95
C ALA A 94 -10.67 1.61 -3.05
N CYS A 95 -9.88 2.70 -3.14
CA CYS A 95 -8.92 2.94 -4.22
C CYS A 95 -7.87 1.83 -4.37
N GLY A 96 -7.37 1.26 -3.26
CA GLY A 96 -6.42 0.14 -3.31
C GLY A 96 -7.02 -1.10 -3.97
N THR A 97 -8.26 -1.48 -3.61
CA THR A 97 -8.98 -2.58 -4.26
C THR A 97 -9.22 -2.32 -5.74
N ILE A 98 -9.64 -1.10 -6.08
CA ILE A 98 -9.93 -0.72 -7.47
C ILE A 98 -8.65 -0.76 -8.31
N GLY A 99 -7.53 -0.25 -7.79
CA GLY A 99 -6.22 -0.33 -8.44
C GLY A 99 -5.77 -1.78 -8.68
N LEU A 100 -5.96 -2.66 -7.70
CA LEU A 100 -5.67 -4.10 -7.86
C LEU A 100 -6.58 -4.75 -8.92
N ILE A 101 -7.88 -4.45 -8.92
CA ILE A 101 -8.80 -4.95 -9.95
C ILE A 101 -8.38 -4.45 -11.33
N HIS A 102 -8.05 -3.17 -11.48
CA HIS A 102 -7.57 -2.59 -12.74
C HIS A 102 -6.29 -3.28 -13.23
N ALA A 103 -5.31 -3.49 -12.35
CA ALA A 103 -4.05 -4.16 -12.69
C ALA A 103 -4.29 -5.60 -13.20
N ILE A 104 -5.12 -6.38 -12.51
CA ILE A 104 -5.38 -7.78 -12.86
C ILE A 104 -6.29 -7.89 -14.10
N ALA A 105 -7.35 -7.08 -14.18
CA ALA A 105 -8.33 -7.15 -15.28
C ALA A 105 -7.70 -6.84 -16.64
N ASN A 106 -6.81 -5.85 -16.70
CA ASN A 106 -6.12 -5.45 -17.93
C ASN A 106 -4.92 -6.36 -18.27
N ASN A 107 -4.60 -7.33 -17.42
CA ASN A 107 -3.58 -8.34 -17.67
C ASN A 107 -4.14 -9.77 -17.60
N LYS A 108 -5.46 -9.94 -17.75
CA LYS A 108 -6.16 -11.22 -17.52
C LYS A 108 -5.53 -12.41 -18.23
N ASP A 109 -5.00 -12.23 -19.44
CA ASP A 109 -4.37 -13.29 -20.24
C ASP A 109 -3.04 -13.80 -19.65
N LYS A 110 -2.38 -12.97 -18.82
CA LYS A 110 -1.13 -13.32 -18.11
C LYS A 110 -1.42 -13.96 -16.74
N MET A 111 -2.68 -13.98 -16.31
CA MET A 111 -3.09 -14.31 -14.94
C MET A 111 -3.65 -15.72 -14.83
N HIS A 112 -3.16 -16.47 -13.85
CA HIS A 112 -3.72 -17.77 -13.49
C HIS A 112 -4.55 -17.65 -12.23
N PHE A 113 -5.80 -18.09 -12.30
CA PHE A 113 -6.74 -18.04 -11.17
C PHE A 113 -6.98 -19.46 -10.64
N GLU A 114 -7.00 -19.58 -9.32
CA GLU A 114 -7.37 -20.82 -8.65
C GLU A 114 -8.86 -21.14 -8.86
N SER A 115 -9.20 -22.43 -8.72
CA SER A 115 -10.58 -22.89 -8.74
C SER A 115 -11.38 -22.22 -7.61
N GLY A 116 -12.45 -21.51 -7.97
CA GLY A 116 -13.27 -20.77 -7.01
C GLY A 116 -12.79 -19.35 -6.71
N SER A 117 -11.81 -18.81 -7.45
CA SER A 117 -11.38 -17.41 -7.33
C SER A 117 -12.55 -16.44 -7.39
N THR A 118 -12.67 -15.64 -6.33
CA THR A 118 -13.72 -14.62 -6.20
C THR A 118 -13.48 -13.44 -7.14
N LEU A 119 -12.21 -13.11 -7.42
CA LEU A 119 -11.82 -12.10 -8.38
C LEU A 119 -12.10 -12.55 -9.82
N LYS A 120 -11.78 -13.81 -10.17
CA LYS A 120 -12.13 -14.35 -11.49
C LYS A 120 -13.62 -14.22 -11.78
N LYS A 121 -14.45 -14.64 -10.82
CA LYS A 121 -15.91 -14.55 -10.92
C LYS A 121 -16.35 -13.09 -11.12
N PHE A 122 -15.83 -12.16 -10.32
CA PHE A 122 -16.14 -10.73 -10.45
C PHE A 122 -15.82 -10.22 -11.86
N LEU A 123 -14.64 -10.54 -12.40
CA LEU A 123 -14.20 -10.10 -13.74
C LEU A 123 -15.01 -10.73 -14.87
N GLU A 124 -15.45 -11.98 -14.74
CA GLU A 124 -16.29 -12.66 -15.73
C GLU A 124 -17.71 -12.08 -15.77
N GLU A 125 -18.30 -11.81 -14.61
CA GLU A 125 -19.67 -11.28 -14.50
C GLU A 125 -19.76 -9.80 -14.90
N SER A 126 -18.66 -9.06 -14.79
CA SER A 126 -18.61 -7.61 -15.04
C SER A 126 -17.95 -7.20 -16.37
N VAL A 127 -17.59 -8.18 -17.21
CA VAL A 127 -16.88 -7.95 -18.47
C VAL A 127 -17.64 -7.00 -19.42
N SER A 128 -18.96 -7.13 -19.50
CA SER A 128 -19.83 -6.34 -20.39
C SER A 128 -20.50 -5.13 -19.71
N MET A 129 -20.21 -4.89 -18.43
CA MET A 129 -20.78 -3.78 -17.66
C MET A 129 -20.09 -2.45 -18.01
N SER A 130 -20.83 -1.35 -17.92
CA SER A 130 -20.24 0.00 -17.94
C SER A 130 -19.34 0.24 -16.72
N PRO A 131 -18.44 1.24 -16.74
CA PRO A 131 -17.63 1.60 -15.58
C PRO A 131 -18.44 1.91 -14.31
N GLU A 132 -19.62 2.52 -14.45
CA GLU A 132 -20.55 2.83 -13.35
C GLU A 132 -21.30 1.59 -12.85
N GLU A 133 -21.62 0.65 -13.75
CA GLU A 133 -22.21 -0.63 -13.38
C GLU A 133 -21.20 -1.51 -12.64
N ARG A 134 -19.93 -1.54 -13.08
CA ARG A 134 -18.84 -2.22 -12.37
C ARG A 134 -18.64 -1.68 -10.95
N ALA A 135 -18.75 -0.37 -10.78
CA ALA A 135 -18.67 0.27 -9.46
C ALA A 135 -19.82 -0.15 -8.54
N ARG A 136 -21.07 -0.07 -9.03
CA ARG A 136 -22.26 -0.56 -8.33
C ARG A 136 -22.21 -2.06 -8.06
N TYR A 137 -21.57 -2.82 -8.94
CA TYR A 137 -21.37 -4.25 -8.73
C TYR A 137 -20.43 -4.50 -7.55
N LEU A 138 -19.32 -3.75 -7.46
CA LEU A 138 -18.37 -3.84 -6.34
C LEU A 138 -19.00 -3.45 -4.99
N GLU A 139 -19.87 -2.43 -4.95
CA GLU A 139 -20.62 -2.02 -3.73
C GLU A 139 -21.37 -3.19 -3.09
N ASN A 140 -21.86 -4.12 -3.92
CA ASN A 140 -22.68 -5.26 -3.50
C ASN A 140 -21.88 -6.59 -3.49
N TYR A 141 -20.58 -6.57 -3.76
CA TYR A 141 -19.76 -7.78 -3.86
C TYR A 141 -19.04 -8.09 -2.54
N ASP A 142 -19.78 -8.69 -1.60
CA ASP A 142 -19.33 -8.93 -0.21
C ASP A 142 -17.99 -9.68 -0.09
N ALA A 143 -17.71 -10.61 -1.00
CA ALA A 143 -16.47 -11.39 -0.94
C ALA A 143 -15.22 -10.49 -1.03
N ILE A 144 -15.20 -9.51 -1.95
CA ILE A 144 -14.08 -8.57 -2.07
C ILE A 144 -14.07 -7.58 -0.90
N ARG A 145 -15.25 -7.11 -0.47
CA ARG A 145 -15.37 -6.20 0.68
C ARG A 145 -14.76 -6.79 1.95
N VAL A 146 -15.08 -8.04 2.28
CA VAL A 146 -14.56 -8.72 3.49
C VAL A 146 -13.07 -8.99 3.40
N THR A 147 -12.57 -9.42 2.23
CA THR A 147 -11.13 -9.57 1.99
C THR A 147 -10.38 -8.24 2.14
N HIS A 148 -10.96 -7.15 1.63
CA HIS A 148 -10.41 -5.82 1.80
C HIS A 148 -10.36 -5.37 3.26
N GLU A 149 -11.46 -5.53 4.00
CA GLU A 149 -11.51 -5.19 5.43
C GLU A 149 -10.46 -5.96 6.23
N THR A 150 -10.27 -7.24 5.93
CA THR A 150 -9.22 -8.07 6.57
C THR A 150 -7.83 -7.53 6.26
N SER A 151 -7.56 -7.26 4.98
CA SER A 151 -6.24 -6.80 4.52
C SER A 151 -5.90 -5.38 5.00
N ALA A 152 -6.91 -4.53 5.24
CA ALA A 152 -6.70 -3.20 5.79
C ALA A 152 -6.22 -3.20 7.25
N HIS A 153 -6.36 -4.32 7.95
CA HIS A 153 -5.78 -4.53 9.28
C HIS A 153 -4.43 -5.24 9.24
N GLU A 154 -3.92 -5.59 8.05
CA GLU A 154 -2.54 -6.06 7.86
C GLU A 154 -1.59 -4.87 7.68
N GLY A 155 -0.29 -5.12 7.53
CA GLY A 155 0.71 -4.07 7.35
C GLY A 155 1.54 -3.80 8.60
N GLN A 156 2.37 -2.75 8.53
CA GLN A 156 3.34 -2.42 9.59
C GLN A 156 2.95 -1.18 10.40
N THR A 157 1.92 -0.45 9.98
CA THR A 157 1.49 0.78 10.64
C THR A 157 0.45 0.52 11.75
N GLU A 158 0.61 1.21 12.88
CA GLU A 158 -0.45 1.40 13.87
C GLU A 158 -0.98 2.83 13.76
N SER A 159 -2.30 2.99 13.72
CA SER A 159 -2.93 4.30 13.65
C SER A 159 -2.62 5.12 14.89
N SER A 160 -2.28 6.39 14.66
CA SER A 160 -2.11 7.35 15.74
C SER A 160 -3.47 7.63 16.37
N SER A 161 -3.73 7.06 17.55
CA SER A 161 -4.85 7.47 18.40
C SER A 161 -4.84 8.99 18.56
N PRO A 162 -6.00 9.69 18.53
CA PRO A 162 -6.02 11.10 18.85
C PRO A 162 -5.46 11.24 20.27
N SER A 163 -4.36 11.98 20.38
CA SER A 163 -3.76 12.35 21.66
C SER A 163 -4.88 12.84 22.56
N SER A 164 -5.14 12.13 23.65
CA SER A 164 -6.02 12.62 24.70
C SER A 164 -5.39 13.92 25.20
N SER A 165 -5.93 15.04 24.75
CA SER A 165 -5.72 16.33 25.39
C SER A 165 -6.25 16.18 26.81
N GLN A 166 -5.36 15.83 27.75
CA GLN A 166 -5.71 15.91 29.16
C GLN A 166 -6.07 17.36 29.45
N PRO A 167 -7.28 17.64 29.97
CA PRO A 167 -7.58 18.97 30.45
C PRO A 167 -6.68 19.23 31.65
N HIS A 168 -5.86 20.29 31.56
CA HIS A 168 -5.14 20.86 32.69
C HIS A 168 -6.12 21.15 33.82
N SER A 169 -6.18 20.27 34.83
CA SER A 169 -6.83 20.57 36.08
C SER A 169 -5.88 21.38 36.95
N SER A 170 -6.24 22.65 37.13
CA SER A 170 -5.62 23.56 38.08
C SER A 170 -5.87 23.06 39.50
N HIS A 171 -4.83 22.56 40.16
CA HIS A 171 -4.83 22.34 41.60
C HIS A 171 -3.89 23.33 42.29
N CYS A 172 -4.52 24.40 42.75
CA CYS A 172 -4.02 25.29 43.79
C CYS A 172 -3.85 24.49 45.10
N ARG A 173 -2.63 24.39 45.62
CA ARG A 173 -2.40 24.11 47.05
C ARG A 173 -1.29 24.99 47.61
N THR A 174 -1.69 25.73 48.63
CA THR A 174 -0.90 26.63 49.46
C THR A 174 -0.15 25.84 50.55
N LYS A 175 1.14 26.17 50.70
CA LYS A 175 2.04 26.14 51.89
C LYS A 175 1.86 25.05 52.97
N ALA A 176 2.95 24.33 53.29
CA ALA A 176 3.78 24.59 54.49
C ALA A 176 5.03 23.67 54.59
N SER A 177 6.11 24.30 55.10
CA SER A 177 7.40 23.87 55.69
C SER A 177 7.44 22.49 56.40
N SER A 178 8.55 21.81 56.73
CA SER A 178 10.01 22.04 56.91
C SER A 178 10.64 20.63 57.10
N LEU A 179 11.90 20.31 56.78
CA LEU A 179 13.09 20.47 57.63
C LEU A 179 14.27 19.74 56.94
N CYS A 180 15.46 20.31 57.06
CA CYS A 180 16.74 19.80 56.59
C CYS A 180 17.26 18.60 57.41
N HIS A 181 18.16 17.78 56.86
CA HIS A 181 19.54 17.64 57.36
C HIS A 181 20.42 16.76 56.45
N HIS A 182 21.67 17.21 56.32
CA HIS A 182 22.83 16.60 55.67
C HIS A 182 23.25 15.25 56.27
N ALA A 183 23.92 14.38 55.48
CA ALA A 183 25.39 14.18 55.55
C ALA A 183 25.89 12.82 54.98
N SER A 184 26.89 12.94 54.10
CA SER A 184 28.14 12.15 54.03
C SER A 184 28.19 10.72 53.45
N LEU A 185 28.91 10.62 52.31
CA LEU A 185 29.75 9.48 51.85
C LEU A 185 30.97 9.31 52.79
N PRO A 186 31.65 8.13 52.89
CA PRO A 186 32.62 7.69 51.86
C PRO A 186 32.98 6.18 51.74
N TRP A 187 33.68 5.89 50.63
CA TRP A 187 34.79 4.93 50.43
C TRP A 187 34.57 3.43 50.16
N VAL A 188 34.72 3.09 48.86
CA VAL A 188 35.71 2.19 48.23
C VAL A 188 36.31 1.04 49.07
N LYS A 189 36.16 -0.19 48.57
CA LYS A 189 37.22 -1.22 48.60
C LYS A 189 37.21 -2.07 47.33
N ARG A 190 38.29 -1.94 46.56
CA ARG A 190 38.71 -2.87 45.49
C ARG A 190 39.24 -4.15 46.13
N TYR A 191 38.95 -5.30 45.52
CA TYR A 191 39.79 -6.49 45.66
C TYR A 191 40.12 -7.04 44.26
N HIS A 192 41.42 -7.11 43.96
CA HIS A 192 42.02 -7.91 42.90
C HIS A 192 42.74 -9.08 43.56
N VAL A 193 42.53 -10.30 43.07
CA VAL A 193 43.53 -11.39 43.10
C VAL A 193 43.31 -12.26 41.85
N GLY A 194 44.38 -12.51 41.09
CA GLY A 194 44.42 -13.34 39.87
C GLY A 194 44.60 -14.85 40.15
N PRO A 195 45.34 -15.58 39.29
CA PRO A 195 44.77 -16.30 38.14
C PRO A 195 44.87 -17.83 38.29
N ALA A 196 44.04 -18.59 37.57
CA ALA A 196 44.16 -20.04 37.49
C ALA A 196 43.96 -20.59 36.06
N LYS A 197 44.75 -21.63 35.77
CA LYS A 197 45.14 -22.19 34.48
C LYS A 197 44.03 -22.90 33.69
N ALA A 198 44.26 -22.95 32.38
CA ALA A 198 43.51 -23.67 31.36
C ALA A 198 43.64 -25.19 31.44
N THR A 199 42.54 -25.90 31.17
CA THR A 199 42.51 -27.28 30.64
C THR A 199 41.28 -27.44 29.73
N SER A 200 41.50 -27.94 28.52
CA SER A 200 40.48 -28.25 27.51
C SER A 200 39.73 -29.55 27.84
N PRO A 201 38.46 -29.71 27.41
CA PRO A 201 38.11 -30.99 26.79
C PRO A 201 37.13 -30.92 25.60
N SER A 202 37.52 -31.64 24.55
CA SER A 202 36.75 -32.46 23.59
C SER A 202 35.38 -31.98 23.08
N LEU A 203 35.33 -31.78 21.76
CA LEU A 203 34.15 -31.65 20.90
C LEU A 203 33.21 -32.86 21.02
N ARG A 204 31.95 -32.62 21.42
CA ARG A 204 30.80 -33.48 21.12
C ARG A 204 29.82 -32.70 20.26
N LEU A 205 29.51 -33.23 19.07
CA LEU A 205 28.48 -32.70 18.18
C LEU A 205 27.14 -32.58 18.94
N ARG A 206 26.67 -31.35 19.12
CA ARG A 206 25.28 -31.10 19.52
C ARG A 206 24.44 -30.98 18.25
N ARG A 207 23.64 -32.03 18.07
CA ARG A 207 22.47 -32.15 17.19
C ARG A 207 21.68 -30.84 17.17
N TRP A 208 21.46 -30.30 15.98
CA TRP A 208 20.64 -29.11 15.74
C TRP A 208 19.23 -29.37 16.28
N ARG A 209 18.80 -28.58 17.28
CA ARG A 209 17.39 -28.50 17.67
C ARG A 209 16.73 -27.48 16.74
N PRO A 210 15.60 -27.79 16.10
CA PRO A 210 14.87 -26.81 15.32
C PRO A 210 14.45 -25.66 16.25
N PHE A 211 14.67 -24.43 15.79
CA PHE A 211 14.19 -23.21 16.44
C PHE A 211 12.67 -23.34 16.61
N LEU A 212 12.23 -23.57 17.85
CA LEU A 212 10.85 -23.33 18.24
C LEU A 212 10.62 -21.84 18.10
N ARG A 213 9.73 -21.48 17.17
CA ARG A 213 9.20 -20.14 16.96
C ARG A 213 8.61 -19.66 18.29
N LEU A 214 9.20 -18.65 18.90
CA LEU A 214 8.51 -17.90 19.96
C LEU A 214 7.29 -17.21 19.33
N PRO A 215 6.11 -17.26 19.96
CA PRO A 215 4.99 -16.44 19.53
C PRO A 215 5.41 -14.97 19.65
N SER A 216 5.32 -14.22 18.56
CA SER A 216 5.39 -12.76 18.62
C SER A 216 4.30 -12.29 19.58
N LEU A 217 4.70 -11.63 20.66
CA LEU A 217 3.81 -10.76 21.42
C LEU A 217 3.21 -9.79 20.41
N GLY A 218 1.88 -9.86 20.23
CA GLY A 218 1.16 -9.17 19.17
C GLY A 218 1.35 -7.65 19.25
N LEU A 219 2.07 -7.12 18.27
CA LEU A 219 1.73 -5.82 17.68
C LEU A 219 0.73 -6.14 16.58
N HIS A 220 -0.53 -5.77 16.80
CA HIS A 220 -1.53 -5.81 15.74
C HIS A 220 -1.52 -4.44 15.09
N SER A 221 -1.18 -4.35 13.81
CA SER A 221 -1.42 -3.16 13.00
C SER A 221 -2.87 -2.71 13.19
N VAL A 222 -3.05 -1.45 13.57
CA VAL A 222 -4.38 -0.85 13.78
C VAL A 222 -4.61 0.08 12.61
N ALA A 223 -5.61 -0.22 11.77
CA ALA A 223 -6.04 0.67 10.70
C ALA A 223 -6.48 2.04 11.27
N PRO A 224 -6.41 3.14 10.51
CA PRO A 224 -6.93 4.43 10.96
C PRO A 224 -8.43 4.35 11.26
N ASN A 225 -8.95 5.31 12.05
CA ASN A 225 -10.39 5.38 12.25
C ASN A 225 -11.07 5.58 10.88
N ILE A 226 -12.16 4.84 10.65
CA ILE A 226 -12.89 4.89 9.38
C ILE A 226 -13.31 6.32 8.99
N ASP A 227 -13.54 7.21 9.96
CA ASP A 227 -13.95 8.60 9.73
C ASP A 227 -12.78 9.54 9.41
N GLU A 228 -11.53 9.16 9.67
CA GLU A 228 -10.35 9.99 9.40
C GLU A 228 -10.24 10.33 7.91
N LYS A 229 -9.96 11.60 7.62
CA LYS A 229 -9.78 12.06 6.23
C LYS A 229 -8.53 11.43 5.65
N VAL A 230 -8.72 10.55 4.68
CA VAL A 230 -7.63 9.99 3.87
C VAL A 230 -7.41 10.91 2.68
N ASP A 231 -6.20 11.44 2.55
CA ASP A 231 -5.78 12.27 1.43
C ASP A 231 -4.79 11.56 0.49
N LEU A 232 -4.55 10.26 0.68
CA LEU A 232 -3.74 9.44 -0.23
C LEU A 232 -4.63 8.62 -1.15
N HIS A 233 -4.17 8.38 -2.39
CA HIS A 233 -4.95 7.70 -3.41
C HIS A 233 -4.11 6.80 -4.30
N PHE A 234 -4.66 5.62 -4.60
CA PHE A 234 -4.06 4.66 -5.53
C PHE A 234 -4.61 4.83 -6.94
N ILE A 235 -3.71 4.70 -7.92
CA ILE A 235 -4.04 4.52 -9.34
C ILE A 235 -3.23 3.36 -9.91
N ALA A 236 -3.71 2.78 -11.01
CA ALA A 236 -3.00 1.75 -11.75
C ALA A 236 -2.49 2.28 -13.10
N LEU A 237 -1.27 1.89 -13.45
CA LEU A 237 -0.63 2.13 -14.75
C LEU A 237 -0.42 0.78 -15.44
N VAL A 238 -0.99 0.62 -16.64
CA VAL A 238 -1.01 -0.65 -17.38
C VAL A 238 -0.76 -0.46 -18.87
N HIS A 239 -0.17 -1.47 -19.51
CA HIS A 239 -0.05 -1.55 -20.96
C HIS A 239 -1.26 -2.29 -21.55
N VAL A 240 -2.00 -1.64 -22.47
CA VAL A 240 -3.09 -2.26 -23.24
C VAL A 240 -3.00 -1.79 -24.70
N ASP A 241 -3.01 -2.74 -25.64
CA ASP A 241 -2.97 -2.48 -27.10
C ASP A 241 -1.91 -1.45 -27.53
N GLY A 242 -0.68 -1.59 -27.02
CA GLY A 242 0.46 -0.72 -27.36
C GLY A 242 0.48 0.63 -26.66
N HIS A 243 -0.44 0.89 -25.72
CA HIS A 243 -0.56 2.18 -25.05
C HIS A 243 -0.51 2.06 -23.52
N LEU A 244 0.04 3.09 -22.89
CA LEU A 244 0.10 3.23 -21.44
C LEU A 244 -1.18 3.91 -20.95
N TYR A 245 -1.94 3.23 -20.10
CA TYR A 245 -3.15 3.75 -19.50
C TYR A 245 -3.00 3.96 -18.00
N GLU A 246 -3.39 5.15 -17.56
CA GLU A 246 -3.67 5.44 -16.15
C GLU A 246 -5.15 5.20 -15.85
N LEU A 247 -5.39 4.38 -14.83
CA LEU A 247 -6.71 3.97 -14.39
C LEU A 247 -6.96 4.50 -12.98
N ASP A 248 -7.65 5.64 -12.92
CA ASP A 248 -8.14 6.27 -11.68
C ASP A 248 -9.67 6.20 -11.64
N GLY A 249 -10.23 5.43 -10.71
CA GLY A 249 -11.69 5.32 -10.56
C GLY A 249 -12.40 6.64 -10.21
N ARG A 250 -11.68 7.64 -9.70
CA ARG A 250 -12.21 8.99 -9.43
C ARG A 250 -12.40 9.78 -10.73
N LYS A 251 -11.57 9.55 -11.75
CA LYS A 251 -11.68 10.18 -13.08
C LYS A 251 -12.83 9.57 -13.89
N PRO A 252 -13.43 10.30 -14.84
CA PRO A 252 -14.55 9.79 -15.65
C PRO A 252 -14.14 8.72 -16.66
N PHE A 253 -12.86 8.64 -17.05
CA PHE A 253 -12.34 7.72 -18.05
C PHE A 253 -10.84 7.41 -17.80
N PRO A 254 -10.29 6.33 -18.38
CA PRO A 254 -8.85 6.09 -18.45
C PRO A 254 -8.10 7.26 -19.07
N ILE A 255 -6.85 7.53 -18.68
CA ILE A 255 -5.99 8.52 -19.35
C ILE A 255 -4.94 7.78 -20.17
N ASN A 256 -4.92 8.04 -21.48
CA ASN A 256 -3.89 7.53 -22.37
C ASN A 256 -2.63 8.42 -22.30
N HIS A 257 -1.51 7.84 -21.87
CA HIS A 257 -0.22 8.52 -21.74
C HIS A 257 0.71 8.35 -22.94
N GLY A 258 0.25 7.67 -24.00
CA GLY A 258 1.01 7.43 -25.23
C GLY A 258 1.41 5.97 -25.40
N GLU A 259 2.36 5.73 -26.29
CA GLU A 259 2.84 4.39 -26.63
C GLU A 259 3.68 3.79 -25.48
N THR A 260 3.57 2.47 -25.31
CA THR A 260 4.41 1.66 -24.42
C THR A 260 4.46 0.23 -24.98
N SER A 261 5.33 -0.61 -24.43
CA SER A 261 5.37 -2.04 -24.72
C SER A 261 5.35 -2.87 -23.43
N ASP A 262 5.24 -4.20 -23.55
CA ASP A 262 5.40 -5.09 -22.40
C ASP A 262 6.82 -5.01 -21.83
N GLU A 263 7.82 -4.69 -22.66
CA GLU A 263 9.23 -4.59 -22.27
C GLU A 263 9.59 -3.27 -21.59
N THR A 264 8.90 -2.17 -21.95
CA THR A 264 9.20 -0.80 -21.47
C THR A 264 8.19 -0.26 -20.46
N LEU A 265 7.14 -1.02 -20.14
CA LEU A 265 6.06 -0.58 -19.26
C LEU A 265 6.56 0.00 -17.93
N LEU A 266 7.57 -0.63 -17.31
CA LEU A 266 8.08 -0.16 -16.01
C LEU A 266 8.66 1.24 -16.16
N GLU A 267 9.53 1.45 -17.12
CA GLU A 267 10.19 2.74 -17.37
C GLU A 267 9.15 3.81 -17.76
N ASP A 268 8.25 3.49 -18.69
CA ASP A 268 7.24 4.43 -19.20
C ASP A 268 6.21 4.81 -18.12
N ALA A 269 5.78 3.86 -17.27
CA ALA A 269 4.94 4.12 -16.11
C ALA A 269 5.64 5.03 -15.09
N ILE A 270 6.94 4.83 -14.86
CA ILE A 270 7.71 5.64 -13.92
C ILE A 270 7.89 7.08 -14.42
N GLU A 271 7.97 7.30 -15.73
CA GLU A 271 7.92 8.67 -16.29
C GLU A 271 6.57 9.35 -16.02
N VAL A 272 5.46 8.60 -15.99
CA VAL A 272 4.17 9.15 -15.53
C VAL A 272 4.22 9.49 -14.04
N CYS A 273 4.76 8.60 -13.20
CA CYS A 273 4.94 8.85 -11.76
C CYS A 273 5.77 10.11 -11.49
N LYS A 274 6.86 10.33 -12.24
CA LYS A 274 7.68 11.56 -12.14
C LYS A 274 6.86 12.81 -12.38
N LYS A 275 6.01 12.82 -13.40
CA LYS A 275 5.11 13.97 -13.66
C LYS A 275 4.19 14.25 -12.47
N PHE A 276 3.70 13.22 -11.75
CA PHE A 276 2.90 13.43 -10.54
C PHE A 276 3.71 14.13 -9.44
N MET A 277 4.96 13.70 -9.22
CA MET A 277 5.85 14.29 -8.23
C MET A 277 6.29 15.72 -8.60
N GLU A 278 6.59 15.97 -9.87
CA GLU A 278 7.01 17.29 -10.38
C GLU A 278 5.90 18.36 -10.23
N ARG A 279 4.62 17.95 -10.27
CA ARG A 279 3.49 18.85 -10.07
C ARG A 279 3.36 19.30 -8.60
N ASP A 280 3.81 18.48 -7.67
CA ASP A 280 3.80 18.81 -6.24
C ASP A 280 5.17 18.54 -5.59
N PRO A 281 6.18 19.38 -5.89
CA PRO A 281 7.58 19.09 -5.54
C PRO A 281 7.89 19.15 -4.04
N GLU A 282 6.95 19.62 -3.23
CA GLU A 282 7.05 19.66 -1.77
C GLU A 282 6.48 18.39 -1.11
N GLU A 283 5.76 17.56 -1.85
CA GLU A 283 5.19 16.32 -1.35
C GLU A 283 6.19 15.18 -1.41
N LEU A 284 6.29 14.44 -0.31
CA LEU A 284 7.12 13.23 -0.19
C LEU A 284 6.26 11.96 -0.08
N ARG A 285 4.94 12.10 0.01
CA ARG A 285 4.00 11.02 0.35
C ARG A 285 3.62 10.19 -0.87
N PHE A 286 4.62 9.69 -1.57
CA PHE A 286 4.46 8.81 -2.72
C PHE A 286 4.98 7.40 -2.39
N ASN A 287 4.33 6.39 -2.95
CA ASN A 287 4.83 5.02 -2.95
C ASN A 287 4.46 4.37 -4.29
N ALA A 288 5.36 3.57 -4.85
CA ALA A 288 5.07 2.77 -6.03
C ALA A 288 5.41 1.30 -5.79
N ILE A 289 4.50 0.42 -6.22
CA ILE A 289 4.70 -1.03 -6.24
C ILE A 289 4.47 -1.56 -7.66
N ALA A 290 5.31 -2.49 -8.11
CA ALA A 290 5.26 -3.06 -9.45
C ALA A 290 4.82 -4.53 -9.40
N LEU A 291 3.85 -4.91 -10.24
CA LEU A 291 3.41 -6.29 -10.40
C LEU A 291 4.34 -7.02 -11.37
N SER A 292 5.29 -7.76 -10.82
CA SER A 292 6.34 -8.48 -11.55
C SER A 292 6.12 -9.99 -11.56
N ALA A 293 6.68 -10.67 -12.56
CA ALA A 293 6.72 -12.14 -12.56
C ALA A 293 7.49 -12.68 -11.34
N ALA A 294 7.00 -13.78 -10.75
CA ALA A 294 7.52 -14.41 -9.54
C ALA A 294 7.91 -15.88 -9.73
#